data_AF-A0A7X7CDD7-F1
#
_entry.id   AF-A0A7X7CDD7-F1
#
_cell.length_a   1.000
_cell.length_b   1.000
_cell.length_c   1.000
_cell.angle_alpha   90.00
_cell.angle_beta   90.00
_cell.angle_gamma   90.00
#
_symmetry.space_group_name_H-M   'P 1'
#
loop_
_entity.id
_entity.type
_entity.pdbx_description
1 polymer ?
#
loop_
_entity_poly.entity_id
_entity_poly.type
_entity_poly.pdbx_seq_one_letter_code
_entity_poly.pdbx_strand_id
1 'polypeptide(L)'
;LRGTPVLIGATGGTPRHSLALDYAVRPMLSYLKAEVLTTTVFAATEDWGSAADHVRPLPERIDLAGARFADAVTTRSEKAAADEFESTPSFAEMMNQFGGTA
;
A
#
# COMPACT_ATOMS: atom_id res chain seq x y z
N LEU A 1 -7.81 3.23 5.80
CA LEU A 1 -6.45 2.67 5.57
C LEU A 1 -5.55 2.87 6.79
N ARG A 2 -6.11 2.77 8.01
CA ARG A 2 -5.42 3.14 9.25
C ARG A 2 -4.18 2.28 9.49
N GLY A 3 -3.00 2.90 9.45
CA GLY A 3 -1.72 2.22 9.67
C GLY A 3 -1.38 1.22 8.57
N THR A 4 -1.87 1.46 7.35
CA THR A 4 -1.53 0.67 6.16
C THR A 4 -0.45 1.43 5.38
N PRO A 5 0.74 0.83 5.16
CA PRO A 5 1.76 1.40 4.29
C PRO A 5 1.23 1.58 2.86
N VAL A 6 1.46 2.75 2.24
CA VAL A 6 1.04 3.02 0.86
C VAL A 6 2.15 3.68 0.06
N LEU A 7 2.51 3.08 -1.07
CA LEU A 7 3.35 3.68 -2.09
C LEU A 7 2.48 4.31 -3.19
N ILE A 8 2.78 5.56 -3.58
CA ILE A 8 2.02 6.27 -4.63
C ILE A 8 2.78 6.20 -5.96
N GLY A 9 2.08 5.73 -6.99
CA GLY A 9 2.51 5.79 -8.39
C GLY A 9 1.46 6.49 -9.27
N ALA A 10 1.89 7.25 -10.27
CA ALA A 10 0.99 7.74 -11.32
C ALA A 10 1.70 7.92 -12.66
N THR A 11 0.91 8.20 -13.70
CA THR A 11 1.40 8.49 -15.05
C THR A 11 0.83 9.81 -15.56
N GLY A 12 1.46 10.44 -16.53
CA GLY A 12 0.86 11.58 -17.24
C GLY A 12 1.58 11.96 -18.52
N GLY A 13 0.99 12.90 -19.26
CA GLY A 13 1.53 13.33 -20.56
C GLY A 13 2.86 14.09 -20.46
N THR A 14 3.20 14.66 -19.30
CA THR A 14 4.44 15.43 -19.09
C THR A 14 4.80 15.50 -17.60
N PRO A 15 6.06 15.78 -17.21
CA PRO A 15 6.49 15.86 -15.81
C PRO A 15 5.89 17.01 -14.99
N ARG A 16 5.35 18.03 -15.65
CA ARG A 16 4.80 19.25 -15.02
C ARG A 16 3.60 19.01 -14.10
N HIS A 17 3.01 17.81 -14.11
CA HIS A 17 1.97 17.39 -13.17
C HIS A 17 2.45 16.40 -12.10
N SER A 18 3.76 16.12 -12.01
CA SER A 18 4.31 15.16 -11.04
C SER A 18 4.00 15.51 -9.58
N LEU A 19 3.94 16.81 -9.26
CA LEU A 19 3.61 17.30 -7.92
C LEU A 19 2.16 17.04 -7.50
N ALA A 20 1.27 16.61 -8.40
CA ALA A 20 -0.08 16.19 -8.02
C ALA A 20 -0.07 15.04 -7.00
N LEU A 21 0.96 14.18 -7.01
CA LEU A 21 1.08 13.08 -6.05
C LEU A 21 1.20 13.60 -4.62
N ASP A 22 2.00 14.64 -4.39
CA ASP A 22 2.27 15.16 -3.05
C ASP A 22 1.25 16.21 -2.58
N TYR A 23 0.66 16.98 -3.50
CA TYR A 23 -0.28 18.05 -3.14
C TYR A 23 -1.76 17.66 -3.25
N ALA A 24 -2.11 16.60 -3.98
CA ALA A 24 -3.49 16.13 -4.08
C ALA A 24 -3.67 14.72 -3.52
N VAL A 25 -2.88 13.75 -4.02
CA VAL A 25 -3.10 12.34 -3.68
C VAL A 25 -2.68 12.02 -2.24
N ARG A 26 -1.49 12.46 -1.82
CA ARG A 26 -0.98 12.22 -0.46
C ARG A 26 -1.93 12.77 0.63
N PRO A 27 -2.44 14.02 0.55
CA PRO A 27 -3.43 14.52 1.52
C PRO A 27 -4.68 13.64 1.63
N MET A 28 -5.22 13.14 0.51
CA MET A 28 -6.40 12.27 0.51
C MET A 28 -6.13 10.94 1.22
N LEU A 29 -4.97 10.32 0.97
CA LEU A 29 -4.58 9.07 1.62
C LEU A 29 -4.27 9.26 3.11
N SER A 30 -3.60 10.37 3.46
CA SER A 30 -3.37 10.77 4.85
C SER A 30 -4.68 11.03 5.60
N TYR A 31 -5.69 11.60 4.95
CA TYR A 31 -7.04 11.75 5.52
C TYR A 31 -7.64 10.37 5.88
N LEU A 32 -7.47 9.37 5.00
CA LEU A 32 -7.84 7.97 5.23
C LEU A 32 -6.93 7.22 6.23
N LYS A 33 -5.98 7.95 6.85
CA LYS A 33 -5.02 7.50 7.86
C LYS A 33 -4.04 6.43 7.36
N ALA A 34 -3.74 6.44 6.05
CA ALA A 34 -2.67 5.65 5.48
C ALA A 34 -1.29 6.14 5.98
N GLU A 35 -0.34 5.21 6.07
CA GLU A 35 1.08 5.50 6.25
C GLU A 35 1.71 5.67 4.86
N VAL A 36 1.52 6.86 4.28
CA VAL A 36 1.97 7.13 2.91
C VAL A 36 3.48 7.35 2.87
N LEU A 37 4.20 6.55 2.09
CA LEU A 37 5.65 6.69 1.94
C LEU A 37 6.03 8.04 1.30
N THR A 38 7.15 8.62 1.73
CA THR A 38 7.69 9.87 1.14
C THR A 38 8.14 9.66 -0.31
N THR A 39 8.50 8.44 -0.69
CA THR A 39 8.88 8.11 -2.07
C THR A 39 7.65 7.98 -2.95
N THR A 40 7.65 8.66 -4.09
CA THR A 40 6.59 8.61 -5.09
C THR A 40 7.19 8.33 -6.47
N VAL A 41 6.41 7.68 -7.35
CA VAL A 41 6.83 7.41 -8.73
C VAL A 41 5.85 8.07 -9.69
N PHE A 42 6.36 8.91 -10.58
CA PHE A 42 5.57 9.51 -11.66
C PHE A 42 6.21 9.21 -13.01
N ALA A 43 5.50 8.53 -13.90
CA ALA A 43 5.99 8.29 -15.25
C ALA A 43 5.36 9.27 -16.25
N ALA A 44 6.18 10.14 -16.83
CA ALA A 44 5.78 10.93 -18.00
C ALA A 44 5.81 10.07 -19.27
N THR A 45 5.16 10.51 -20.35
CA THR A 45 5.23 9.79 -21.64
C THR A 45 6.64 9.69 -22.21
N GLU A 46 7.52 10.65 -21.89
CA GLU A 46 8.93 10.64 -22.28
C GLU A 46 9.79 9.66 -21.49
N ASP A 47 9.33 9.16 -20.34
CA ASP A 47 10.05 8.15 -19.55
C ASP A 47 10.01 6.75 -20.19
N TRP A 48 9.33 6.60 -21.33
CA TRP A 48 9.14 5.32 -22.02
C TRP A 48 9.96 5.23 -23.30
N GLY A 49 10.45 4.01 -23.60
CA GLY A 49 11.20 3.73 -24.82
C GLY A 49 12.67 4.14 -24.75
N SER A 50 13.37 4.01 -25.88
CA SER A 50 14.83 4.20 -25.95
C SER A 50 15.29 5.66 -25.79
N ALA A 51 14.36 6.62 -25.81
CA ALA A 51 14.62 8.04 -25.60
C ALA A 51 14.35 8.50 -24.15
N ALA A 52 14.08 7.55 -23.24
CA ALA A 52 13.83 7.83 -21.84
C ALA A 52 15.04 8.45 -21.13
N ASP A 53 14.78 9.18 -20.04
CA ASP A 53 15.82 9.77 -19.20
C ASP A 53 16.88 8.72 -18.81
N HIS A 54 18.12 8.94 -19.25
CA HIS A 54 19.26 8.07 -18.96
C HIS A 54 19.95 8.38 -17.63
N VAL A 55 19.62 9.51 -16.98
CA VAL A 55 20.22 9.92 -15.70
C VAL A 55 19.52 9.22 -14.54
N ARG A 56 18.19 9.14 -14.57
CA ARG A 56 17.40 8.33 -13.62
C ARG A 56 16.23 7.65 -14.34
N PRO A 57 16.48 6.52 -15.01
CA PRO A 57 15.46 5.83 -15.77
C PRO A 57 14.33 5.33 -14.86
N LEU A 58 13.13 5.25 -15.42
CA LEU A 58 11.93 4.84 -14.69
C LEU A 58 12.07 3.51 -13.94
N PRO A 59 12.69 2.44 -14.50
CA PRO A 59 12.92 1.19 -13.77
C PRO A 59 13.69 1.38 -12.45
N GLU A 60 14.78 2.15 -12.44
CA GLU A 60 15.55 2.38 -11.21
C GLU A 60 14.74 3.12 -10.14
N ARG A 61 13.89 4.06 -10.57
CA ARG A 61 12.99 4.79 -9.68
C ARG A 61 11.94 3.86 -9.08
N ILE A 62 11.41 2.92 -9.87
CA ILE A 62 10.47 1.89 -9.43
C ILE A 62 11.16 0.93 -8.44
N ASP A 63 12.36 0.46 -8.74
CA ASP A 63 13.10 -0.48 -7.88
C ASP A 63 13.41 0.13 -6.51
N LEU A 64 13.88 1.39 -6.49
CA LEU A 64 14.12 2.12 -5.24
C LEU A 64 12.83 2.28 -4.43
N ALA A 65 11.74 2.66 -5.09
CA ALA A 65 10.44 2.83 -4.43
C ALA A 65 9.89 1.50 -3.90
N GLY A 66 10.03 0.43 -4.67
CA GLY A 66 9.66 -0.93 -4.31
C GLY A 66 10.45 -1.45 -3.11
N ALA A 67 11.77 -1.24 -3.08
CA ALA A 67 12.60 -1.61 -1.95
C ALA A 67 12.18 -0.89 -0.65
N ARG A 68 11.91 0.42 -0.72
CA ARG A 68 11.41 1.19 0.43
C ARG A 68 10.02 0.75 0.87
N PHE A 69 9.16 0.40 -0.07
CA PHE A 69 7.83 -0.12 0.23
C PHE A 69 7.89 -1.50 0.88
N ALA A 70 8.75 -2.40 0.37
CA ALA A 70 8.99 -3.70 0.96
C ALA A 70 9.45 -3.56 2.41
N ASP A 71 10.43 -2.69 2.68
CA ASP A 71 10.94 -2.44 4.04
C ASP A 71 9.84 -1.93 5.00
N ALA A 72 8.98 -1.03 4.51
CA ALA A 72 7.83 -0.53 5.27
C ALA A 72 6.78 -1.63 5.55
N VAL A 73 6.58 -2.55 4.60
CA VAL A 73 5.66 -3.69 4.78
C VAL A 73 6.24 -4.72 5.74
N THR A 74 7.54 -5.04 5.64
CA THR A 74 8.19 -6.07 6.48
C THR A 74 8.42 -5.62 7.92
N THR A 75 8.65 -4.32 8.15
CA THR A 75 8.82 -3.77 9.51
C THR A 75 7.51 -3.71 10.27
N ARG A 76 6.38 -3.76 9.57
CA ARG A 76 5.06 -3.77 10.20
C ARG A 76 4.85 -5.12 10.90
N SER A 77 4.80 -5.09 12.24
CA SER A 77 4.18 -6.18 13.00
C SER A 77 2.82 -6.46 12.37
N GLU A 78 2.57 -7.71 11.99
CA GLU A 78 1.27 -8.11 11.45
C GLU A 78 0.20 -7.54 12.38
N LYS A 79 -0.55 -6.54 11.89
CA LYS A 79 -1.91 -6.40 12.41
C LYS A 79 -2.52 -7.71 11.98
N ALA A 80 -2.67 -8.64 12.93
CA ALA A 80 -3.51 -9.81 12.73
C ALA A 80 -4.74 -9.28 11.99
N ALA A 81 -4.95 -9.76 10.76
CA ALA A 81 -6.19 -9.48 10.09
C ALA A 81 -7.25 -9.87 11.11
N ALA A 82 -8.11 -8.92 11.49
CA ALA A 82 -9.16 -9.22 12.46
C ALA A 82 -9.92 -10.39 11.87
N ASP A 83 -9.73 -11.57 12.45
CA ASP A 83 -10.41 -12.76 11.96
C ASP A 83 -11.86 -12.55 12.36
N GLU A 84 -12.69 -12.27 11.36
CA GLU A 84 -14.12 -12.03 11.53
C GLU A 84 -14.79 -13.24 12.20
N PHE A 85 -14.15 -14.41 12.12
CA PHE A 85 -14.60 -15.65 12.73
C PHE A 85 -13.91 -15.99 14.06
N GLU A 86 -13.02 -15.14 14.59
CA GLU A 86 -12.38 -15.36 15.90
C GLU A 86 -13.42 -15.51 17.02
N SER A 87 -14.51 -14.78 16.90
CA SER A 87 -15.65 -14.83 17.83
C SER A 87 -16.71 -15.89 17.48
N THR A 88 -16.53 -16.61 16.36
CA THR A 88 -17.45 -17.66 15.95
C THR A 88 -17.07 -18.96 16.65
N PRO A 89 -17.91 -19.50 17.55
CA PRO A 89 -17.64 -20.78 18.18
C PRO A 89 -17.54 -21.88 17.13
N SER A 90 -16.64 -22.82 17.34
CA SER A 90 -16.50 -24.00 16.51
C SER A 90 -17.75 -24.89 16.61
N PHE A 91 -17.97 -25.73 15.59
CA PHE A 91 -19.05 -26.72 15.60
C PHE A 91 -18.98 -27.66 16.82
N ALA A 92 -17.77 -28.02 17.26
CA ALA A 92 -17.56 -28.84 18.45
C ALA A 92 -17.98 -28.12 19.74
N GLU A 93 -17.68 -26.82 19.88
CA GLU A 93 -18.11 -26.01 21.01
C GLU A 93 -19.64 -25.84 21.06
N MET A 94 -20.27 -25.63 19.90
CA MET A 94 -21.73 -25.59 19.79
C MET A 94 -22.37 -26.91 20.24
N MET A 95 -21.85 -28.06 19.78
CA MET A 95 -22.37 -29.38 20.17
C MET A 95 -22.25 -29.66 21.67
N ASN A 96 -21.15 -29.24 22.30
CA ASN A 96 -20.97 -29.40 23.74
C ASN A 96 -21.89 -28.49 24.57
N GLN A 97 -22.26 -27.31 24.06
CA GLN A 97 -23.19 -26.40 24.73
C GLN A 97 -24.61 -26.97 24.83
N PHE A 98 -25.05 -27.78 23.86
CA PHE A 98 -26.38 -28.42 23.87
C PHE A 98 -26.45 -29.69 24.73
N GLY A 99 -25.32 -30.33 25.03
CA GLY A 99 -25.27 -31.60 25.78
C GLY A 99 -25.23 -31.48 27.30
N GLY A 100 -25.19 -30.25 27.86
CA GLY A 100 -24.90 -29.99 29.28
C GLY A 100 -26.09 -29.97 30.24
N THR A 101 -27.31 -30.33 29.83
CA THR A 101 -28.49 -30.35 30.71
C THR A 101 -29.24 -31.68 30.63
N ALA A 102 -28.75 -32.69 31.36
CA ALA A 102 -29.50 -33.87 31.77
C ALA A 102 -29.01 -34.37 33.12
#